data_AF-A0A7V2NGP6-F1
#
_entry.id   AF-A0A7V2NGP6-F1
#
_cell.length_a   1.000
_cell.length_b   1.000
_cell.length_c   1.000
_cell.angle_alpha   90.00
_cell.angle_beta   90.00
_cell.angle_gamma   90.00
#
_symmetry.space_group_name_H-M   'P 1'
#
loop_
_entity.id
_entity.type
_entity.pdbx_description
1 polymer ?
#
loop_
_entity_poly.entity_id
_entity_poly.type
_entity_poly.pdbx_seq_one_letter_code
_entity_poly.pdbx_strand_id
1 'polypeptide(L)'
;MRLEKLPNGFYAEVPVDQGMIVVRYGKLSEKNDSLSGLLNIKLKAGSHVFKLYSGRWNCMSTRTRKDLANYLSRVTPKTFEIDWHEIIEWLAQGILEKYFSSSEVLRIVPSEHAEVEFLLYPILPKKHPTLIFAPGGTGKSFVAMYLAMLVQNGMSLLENTEAEQGEVLYLDWEVDYQEAQRRFGMLRMSFENQDLEFPLYKRCELTLKDEIDDILQAVAENGVKLVIIDSVAPAVGGDINDSHKVLNFFQAVRQITTTGASVMLLTHVSKKDKDEDSRSPIGSVFFENLSRLTWELRSEMFDDGIFDFALIPRKSNFGKLDPVGLRAVFKFHGVHFSKISADQVIQYEKEFVVYDLLKRLKSATVKEIANQLGMRKEKVYTILTKLEKRGKIYSEGEQWKVREVVLEDILDLNEVDYNG
;
A
#
# COMPACT_ATOMS: atom_id res chain seq x y z
N MET A 1 -11.19 -15.02 -27.55
CA MET A 1 -9.79 -15.06 -27.09
C MET A 1 -9.38 -13.66 -26.66
N ARG A 2 -8.67 -13.48 -25.53
CA ARG A 2 -8.21 -12.19 -25.01
C ARG A 2 -6.69 -12.21 -24.92
N LEU A 3 -6.02 -11.18 -25.45
CA LEU A 3 -4.57 -10.98 -25.33
C LEU A 3 -4.29 -9.58 -24.78
N GLU A 4 -3.58 -9.54 -23.66
CA GLU A 4 -3.20 -8.34 -22.95
C GLU A 4 -1.68 -8.14 -22.98
N LYS A 5 -1.24 -6.94 -23.36
CA LYS A 5 0.17 -6.53 -23.28
C LYS A 5 0.44 -6.06 -21.87
N LEU A 6 1.33 -6.75 -21.17
CA LEU A 6 1.89 -6.31 -19.90
C LEU A 6 3.16 -5.49 -20.15
N PRO A 7 3.64 -4.71 -19.16
CA PRO A 7 4.86 -3.93 -19.31
C PRO A 7 6.09 -4.75 -19.78
N ASN A 8 6.24 -6.00 -19.30
CA ASN A 8 7.38 -6.87 -19.63
C ASN A 8 6.97 -8.19 -20.32
N GLY A 9 5.76 -8.27 -20.87
CA GLY A 9 5.25 -9.54 -21.36
C GLY A 9 3.83 -9.51 -21.88
N PHE A 10 3.22 -10.69 -21.93
CA PHE A 10 1.86 -10.89 -22.39
C PHE A 10 1.14 -11.88 -21.50
N TYR A 11 -0.14 -11.60 -21.30
CA TYR A 11 -1.10 -12.49 -20.67
C TYR A 11 -2.23 -12.77 -21.65
N ALA A 12 -2.64 -14.02 -21.79
CA ALA A 12 -3.74 -14.38 -22.66
C ALA A 12 -4.67 -15.41 -22.04
N GLU A 13 -5.96 -15.25 -22.31
CA GLU A 13 -7.01 -16.19 -21.95
C GLU A 13 -7.74 -16.63 -23.22
N VAL A 14 -7.78 -17.94 -23.45
CA VAL A 14 -8.46 -18.55 -24.59
C VAL A 14 -9.50 -19.52 -24.03
N PRO A 15 -10.79 -19.14 -24.05
CA PRO A 15 -11.88 -20.04 -23.71
C PRO A 15 -11.89 -21.25 -24.65
N VAL A 16 -12.09 -22.43 -24.10
CA VAL A 16 -12.25 -23.70 -24.84
C VAL A 16 -13.43 -24.46 -24.25
N ASP A 17 -13.89 -25.52 -24.93
CA ASP A 17 -14.96 -26.34 -24.35
C ASP A 17 -14.53 -26.90 -22.98
N GLN A 18 -15.38 -26.70 -21.98
CA GLN A 18 -15.16 -27.11 -20.58
C GLN A 18 -13.85 -26.61 -19.94
N GLY A 19 -13.27 -25.51 -20.43
CA GLY A 19 -12.05 -24.99 -19.85
C GLY A 19 -11.57 -23.64 -20.38
N MET A 20 -10.39 -23.27 -19.92
CA MET A 20 -9.72 -22.03 -20.32
C MET A 20 -8.22 -22.28 -20.40
N ILE A 21 -7.64 -21.96 -21.56
CA ILE A 21 -6.19 -21.91 -21.71
C ILE A 21 -5.71 -20.55 -21.18
N VAL A 22 -4.74 -20.59 -20.29
CA VAL A 22 -4.07 -19.43 -19.74
C VAL A 22 -2.62 -19.43 -20.21
N VAL A 23 -2.25 -18.36 -20.90
CA VAL A 23 -0.91 -18.18 -21.48
C VAL A 23 -0.20 -17.04 -20.76
N ARG A 24 1.06 -17.30 -20.42
CA ARG A 24 1.97 -16.37 -19.76
C ARG A 24 3.24 -16.30 -20.58
N TYR A 25 3.57 -15.14 -21.15
CA TYR A 25 4.79 -14.96 -21.93
C TYR A 25 5.57 -13.76 -21.42
N GLY A 26 6.64 -13.99 -20.66
CA GLY A 26 7.42 -12.95 -19.98
C GLY A 26 8.92 -13.12 -20.22
N LYS A 27 9.74 -12.31 -19.54
CA LYS A 27 11.20 -12.29 -19.73
C LYS A 27 11.60 -12.16 -21.20
N LEU A 28 10.88 -11.28 -21.90
CA LEU A 28 11.06 -11.06 -23.33
C LEU A 28 12.44 -10.47 -23.61
N SER A 29 13.05 -10.93 -24.69
CA SER A 29 14.35 -10.49 -25.18
C SER A 29 14.30 -10.44 -26.69
N GLU A 30 14.56 -9.25 -27.23
CA GLU A 30 14.73 -9.02 -28.65
C GLU A 30 16.22 -9.08 -28.99
N LYS A 31 16.61 -10.05 -29.82
CA LYS A 31 17.98 -10.19 -30.34
C LYS A 31 17.95 -10.78 -31.74
N ASN A 32 18.75 -10.24 -32.65
CA ASN A 32 18.96 -10.76 -34.00
C ASN A 32 17.64 -11.13 -34.71
N ASP A 33 16.71 -10.18 -34.81
CA ASP A 33 15.38 -10.37 -35.43
C ASP A 33 14.54 -11.50 -34.83
N SER A 34 14.79 -11.84 -33.55
CA SER A 34 14.01 -12.79 -32.80
C SER A 34 13.46 -12.17 -31.53
N LEU A 35 12.18 -12.41 -31.27
CA LEU A 35 11.52 -12.10 -30.01
C LEU A 35 11.30 -13.41 -29.25
N SER A 36 12.12 -13.62 -28.22
CA SER A 36 12.11 -14.83 -27.41
C SER A 36 11.86 -14.54 -25.94
N GLY A 37 11.17 -15.43 -25.25
CA GLY A 37 10.81 -15.26 -23.84
C GLY A 37 10.48 -16.57 -23.16
N LEU A 38 10.21 -16.52 -21.86
CA LEU A 38 9.71 -17.65 -21.10
C LEU A 38 8.19 -17.74 -21.27
N LEU A 39 7.75 -18.83 -21.90
CA LEU A 39 6.34 -19.13 -22.16
C LEU A 39 5.86 -20.22 -21.20
N ASN A 40 4.75 -19.98 -20.53
CA ASN A 40 4.00 -20.97 -19.78
C ASN A 40 2.58 -21.06 -20.34
N ILE A 41 2.10 -22.28 -20.58
CA ILE A 41 0.74 -22.54 -21.04
C ILE A 41 0.10 -23.53 -20.06
N LYS A 42 -1.07 -23.16 -19.54
CA LYS A 42 -1.88 -24.00 -18.67
C LYS A 42 -3.28 -24.15 -19.25
N LEU A 43 -3.92 -25.29 -19.02
CA LEU A 43 -5.34 -25.49 -19.25
C LEU A 43 -6.04 -25.64 -17.89
N LYS A 44 -6.96 -24.72 -17.59
CA LYS A 44 -7.82 -24.77 -16.40
C LYS A 44 -9.16 -25.40 -16.80
N ALA A 45 -9.56 -26.48 -16.15
CA ALA A 45 -10.84 -27.16 -16.37
C ALA A 45 -11.47 -27.51 -15.01
N GLY A 46 -12.51 -26.77 -14.63
CA GLY A 46 -13.05 -26.81 -13.27
C GLY A 46 -11.97 -26.51 -12.23
N SER A 47 -11.79 -27.42 -11.26
CA SER A 47 -10.74 -27.31 -10.22
C SER A 47 -9.37 -27.80 -10.67
N HIS A 48 -9.25 -28.45 -11.84
CA HIS A 48 -8.00 -29.03 -12.31
C HIS A 48 -7.21 -28.05 -13.18
N VAL A 49 -5.88 -28.06 -13.02
CA VAL A 49 -4.96 -27.22 -13.80
C VAL A 49 -3.89 -28.11 -14.44
N PHE A 50 -3.95 -28.26 -15.76
CA PHE A 50 -2.93 -28.97 -16.55
C PHE A 50 -1.82 -27.98 -16.94
N LYS A 51 -0.59 -28.23 -16.51
CA LYS A 51 0.59 -27.46 -16.95
C LYS A 51 1.09 -28.06 -18.26
N LEU A 52 0.69 -27.49 -19.39
CA LEU A 52 0.93 -28.07 -20.72
C LEU A 52 2.33 -27.74 -21.24
N TYR A 53 2.83 -26.53 -20.99
CA TYR A 53 4.16 -26.12 -21.46
C TYR A 53 4.81 -25.12 -20.50
N SER A 54 6.13 -25.22 -20.37
CA SER A 54 6.98 -24.23 -19.70
C SER A 54 8.36 -24.27 -20.36
N GLY A 55 8.75 -23.19 -21.04
CA GLY A 55 10.03 -23.16 -21.74
C GLY A 55 10.28 -21.86 -22.50
N ARG A 56 11.50 -21.74 -23.04
CA ARG A 56 11.85 -20.59 -23.89
C ARG A 56 11.23 -20.77 -25.27
N TRP A 57 10.48 -19.77 -25.72
CA TRP A 57 9.82 -19.80 -27.02
C TRP A 57 10.12 -18.54 -27.82
N ASN A 58 10.46 -18.70 -29.10
CA ASN A 58 10.60 -17.63 -30.07
C ASN A 58 9.27 -17.49 -30.83
N CYS A 59 8.58 -16.36 -30.67
CA CYS A 59 7.27 -16.13 -31.29
C CYS A 59 7.37 -15.64 -32.74
N MET A 60 8.55 -15.21 -33.23
CA MET A 60 8.73 -14.75 -34.62
C MET A 60 8.96 -15.89 -35.61
N SER A 61 9.48 -17.04 -35.16
CA SER A 61 9.81 -18.15 -36.05
C SER A 61 8.61 -19.06 -36.33
N THR A 62 8.22 -19.16 -37.61
CA THR A 62 7.15 -20.07 -38.07
C THR A 62 7.40 -21.51 -37.66
N ARG A 63 8.66 -21.96 -37.64
CA ARG A 63 9.04 -23.30 -37.23
C ARG A 63 8.74 -23.54 -35.75
N THR A 64 9.14 -22.64 -34.86
CA THR A 64 8.92 -22.79 -33.41
C THR A 64 7.44 -22.65 -33.04
N ARG A 65 6.65 -21.90 -33.80
CA ARG A 65 5.18 -21.88 -33.68
C ARG A 65 4.58 -23.26 -33.98
N LYS A 66 4.93 -23.84 -35.14
CA LYS A 66 4.46 -25.16 -35.57
C LYS A 66 4.89 -26.27 -34.61
N ASP A 67 6.15 -26.26 -34.18
CA ASP A 67 6.69 -27.27 -33.26
C ASP A 67 5.98 -27.22 -31.90
N LEU A 68 5.70 -26.02 -31.38
CA LEU A 68 4.94 -25.83 -30.14
C LEU A 68 3.49 -26.31 -30.29
N ALA A 69 2.80 -25.94 -31.37
CA ALA A 69 1.42 -26.37 -31.62
C ALA A 69 1.30 -27.91 -31.70
N ASN A 70 2.25 -28.56 -32.38
CA ASN A 70 2.33 -30.03 -32.45
C ASN A 70 2.59 -30.66 -31.08
N TYR A 71 3.49 -30.08 -30.29
CA TYR A 71 3.77 -30.55 -28.93
C TYR A 71 2.51 -30.45 -28.05
N LEU A 72 1.85 -29.29 -28.04
CA LEU A 72 0.64 -29.04 -27.25
C LEU A 72 -0.50 -29.98 -27.65
N SER A 73 -0.68 -30.24 -28.95
CA SER A 73 -1.66 -31.21 -29.45
C SER A 73 -1.43 -32.63 -28.92
N ARG A 74 -0.17 -33.01 -28.64
CA ARG A 74 0.17 -34.33 -28.10
C ARG A 74 0.00 -34.44 -26.60
N VAL A 75 0.30 -33.38 -25.85
CA VAL A 75 0.27 -33.39 -24.37
C VAL A 75 -1.07 -32.98 -23.77
N THR A 76 -1.93 -32.34 -24.55
CA THR A 76 -3.28 -31.97 -24.13
C THR A 76 -4.12 -33.24 -23.91
N PRO A 77 -4.86 -33.36 -22.79
CA PRO A 77 -5.74 -34.50 -22.59
C PRO A 77 -6.75 -34.63 -23.73
N LYS A 78 -6.92 -35.85 -24.25
CA LYS A 78 -7.79 -36.14 -25.41
C LYS A 78 -9.27 -35.81 -25.21
N THR A 79 -9.68 -35.56 -23.96
CA THR A 79 -11.02 -35.06 -23.62
C THR A 79 -11.27 -33.65 -24.11
N PHE A 80 -10.21 -32.89 -24.43
CA PHE A 80 -10.33 -31.53 -24.97
C PHE A 80 -9.93 -31.52 -26.44
N GLU A 81 -10.87 -31.14 -27.30
CA GLU A 81 -10.62 -30.94 -28.72
C GLU A 81 -10.20 -29.47 -28.94
N ILE A 82 -8.89 -29.26 -29.15
CA ILE A 82 -8.29 -27.92 -29.21
C ILE A 82 -7.42 -27.81 -30.46
N ASP A 83 -7.71 -26.84 -31.33
CA ASP A 83 -6.83 -26.48 -32.44
C ASP A 83 -5.67 -25.60 -31.97
N TRP A 84 -4.57 -26.25 -31.59
CA TRP A 84 -3.36 -25.55 -31.16
C TRP A 84 -2.66 -24.79 -32.28
N HIS A 85 -2.88 -25.13 -33.56
CA HIS A 85 -2.25 -24.38 -34.64
C HIS A 85 -2.91 -23.00 -34.78
N GLU A 86 -4.24 -22.93 -34.72
CA GLU A 86 -4.98 -21.67 -34.71
C GLU A 86 -4.58 -20.82 -33.51
N ILE A 87 -4.59 -21.40 -32.30
CA ILE A 87 -4.32 -20.66 -31.06
C ILE A 87 -2.89 -20.10 -31.02
N ILE A 88 -1.90 -20.90 -31.40
CA ILE A 88 -0.50 -20.44 -31.37
C ILE A 88 -0.23 -19.38 -32.44
N GLU A 89 -0.87 -19.47 -33.61
CA GLU A 89 -0.72 -18.45 -34.65
C GLU A 89 -1.42 -17.15 -34.25
N TRP A 90 -2.65 -17.21 -33.73
CA TRP A 90 -3.36 -16.06 -33.15
C TRP A 90 -2.52 -15.38 -32.06
N LEU A 91 -1.97 -16.18 -31.13
CA LEU A 91 -1.13 -15.69 -30.05
C LEU A 91 0.13 -14.98 -30.58
N ALA A 92 0.84 -15.60 -31.53
CA ALA A 92 2.06 -15.04 -32.10
C ALA A 92 1.80 -13.74 -32.85
N GLN A 93 0.77 -13.69 -33.68
CA GLN A 93 0.41 -12.48 -34.44
C GLN A 93 0.03 -11.33 -33.51
N GLY A 94 -0.85 -11.59 -32.54
CA GLY A 94 -1.26 -10.57 -31.57
C GLY A 94 -0.11 -10.09 -30.68
N ILE A 95 0.83 -10.96 -30.32
CA ILE A 95 2.05 -10.58 -29.60
C ILE A 95 2.87 -9.62 -30.45
N LEU A 96 3.14 -9.95 -31.71
CA LEU A 96 4.00 -9.13 -32.57
C LEU A 96 3.36 -7.77 -32.86
N GLU A 97 2.07 -7.73 -33.19
CA GLU A 97 1.33 -6.50 -33.42
C GLU A 97 1.41 -5.57 -32.19
N LYS A 98 1.10 -6.09 -31.01
CA LYS A 98 1.14 -5.32 -29.76
C LYS A 98 2.57 -5.01 -29.31
N TYR A 99 3.56 -5.87 -29.56
CA TYR A 99 4.94 -5.65 -29.13
C TYR A 99 5.54 -4.47 -29.88
N PHE A 100 5.39 -4.46 -31.20
CA PHE A 100 5.90 -3.42 -32.09
C PHE A 100 5.00 -2.19 -32.19
N SER A 101 3.78 -2.21 -31.65
CA SER A 101 2.97 -0.99 -31.51
C SER A 101 3.66 -0.05 -30.52
N SER A 102 4.07 1.13 -31.00
CA SER A 102 4.55 2.23 -30.15
C SER A 102 3.36 2.98 -29.53
N SER A 103 3.61 3.71 -28.43
CA SER A 103 2.63 4.64 -27.91
C SER A 103 2.37 5.74 -28.94
N GLU A 104 1.09 6.00 -29.23
CA GLU A 104 0.72 7.06 -30.15
C GLU A 104 1.14 8.44 -29.63
N VAL A 105 1.72 9.26 -30.50
CA VAL A 105 1.98 10.67 -30.21
C VAL A 105 0.69 11.44 -30.43
N LEU A 106 0.00 11.78 -29.34
CA LEU A 106 -1.29 12.47 -29.36
C LEU A 106 -1.14 13.97 -29.08
N ARG A 107 -1.99 14.79 -29.69
CA ARG A 107 -2.14 16.21 -29.32
C ARG A 107 -3.01 16.31 -28.08
N ILE A 108 -2.57 17.08 -27.08
CA ILE A 108 -3.35 17.32 -25.86
C ILE A 108 -4.60 18.15 -26.21
N VAL A 109 -5.76 17.66 -25.79
CA VAL A 109 -7.04 18.37 -25.90
C VAL A 109 -7.54 18.62 -24.46
N PRO A 110 -7.81 19.88 -24.06
CA PRO A 110 -8.34 20.18 -22.74
C PRO A 110 -9.69 19.49 -22.50
N SER A 111 -9.89 18.97 -21.28
CA SER A 111 -11.19 18.47 -20.82
C SER A 111 -11.82 19.48 -19.87
N GLU A 112 -13.12 19.73 -20.01
CA GLU A 112 -13.90 20.57 -19.09
C GLU A 112 -14.17 19.90 -17.74
N HIS A 113 -14.01 18.56 -17.65
CA HIS A 113 -14.29 17.74 -16.47
C HIS A 113 -13.09 16.86 -16.12
N ALA A 114 -11.95 17.47 -15.80
CA ALA A 114 -10.75 16.77 -15.36
C ALA A 114 -10.67 16.72 -13.82
N GLU A 115 -11.67 16.13 -13.17
CA GLU A 115 -11.57 15.85 -11.73
C GLU A 115 -10.63 14.66 -11.48
N VAL A 116 -9.96 14.69 -10.34
CA VAL A 116 -9.05 13.60 -9.96
C VAL A 116 -9.88 12.42 -9.47
N GLU A 117 -9.75 11.29 -10.13
CA GLU A 117 -10.37 10.05 -9.68
C GLU A 117 -9.58 9.39 -8.55
N PHE A 118 -10.29 8.95 -7.50
CA PHE A 118 -9.73 8.20 -6.39
C PHE A 118 -10.26 6.76 -6.39
N LEU A 119 -9.37 5.82 -6.07
CA LEU A 119 -9.74 4.45 -5.72
C LEU A 119 -10.34 4.40 -4.30
N LEU A 120 -9.75 5.18 -3.39
CA LEU A 120 -10.24 5.39 -2.03
C LEU A 120 -10.02 6.85 -1.65
N TYR A 121 -11.05 7.68 -1.70
CA TYR A 121 -10.92 9.09 -1.36
C TYR A 121 -10.71 9.30 0.15
N PRO A 122 -9.82 10.21 0.59
CA PRO A 122 -8.85 11.00 -0.20
C PRO A 122 -7.47 10.33 -0.31
N ILE A 123 -7.32 9.09 0.14
CA ILE A 123 -6.02 8.46 0.38
C ILE A 123 -5.35 7.97 -0.90
N LEU A 124 -6.11 7.37 -1.82
CA LEU A 124 -5.58 6.64 -2.99
C LEU A 124 -6.11 7.21 -4.31
N PRO A 125 -5.41 8.16 -4.95
CA PRO A 125 -5.67 8.53 -6.34
C PRO A 125 -5.47 7.34 -7.27
N LYS A 126 -6.33 7.19 -8.28
CA LYS A 126 -6.26 6.06 -9.21
C LYS A 126 -4.97 6.08 -10.02
N LYS A 127 -4.41 4.90 -10.29
CA LYS A 127 -3.28 4.68 -11.24
C LYS A 127 -2.00 5.43 -10.85
N HIS A 128 -1.85 5.79 -9.57
CA HIS A 128 -0.73 6.56 -9.08
C HIS A 128 -0.14 5.95 -7.80
N PRO A 129 1.18 6.13 -7.58
CA PRO A 129 1.82 5.73 -6.33
C PRO A 129 1.52 6.74 -5.21
N THR A 130 1.08 6.20 -4.08
CA THR A 130 0.84 6.89 -2.82
C THR A 130 1.79 6.34 -1.75
N LEU A 131 2.51 7.22 -1.06
CA LEU A 131 3.45 6.83 0.00
C LEU A 131 2.88 7.17 1.37
N ILE A 132 2.86 6.19 2.27
CA ILE A 132 2.57 6.39 3.70
C ILE A 132 3.84 6.12 4.49
N PHE A 133 4.27 7.09 5.29
CA PHE A 133 5.49 6.98 6.07
C PHE A 133 5.28 7.32 7.56
N ALA A 134 5.98 6.60 8.43
CA ALA A 134 5.90 6.79 9.88
C ALA A 134 7.04 6.08 10.63
N PRO A 135 7.33 6.46 11.89
CA PRO A 135 8.23 5.71 12.75
C PRO A 135 7.90 4.20 12.87
N GLY A 136 8.86 3.42 13.36
CA GLY A 136 8.60 2.03 13.74
C GLY A 136 7.59 1.95 14.88
N GLY A 137 6.75 0.92 14.91
CA GLY A 137 5.75 0.74 15.97
C GLY A 137 4.47 1.59 15.86
N THR A 138 4.38 2.53 14.92
CA THR A 138 3.21 3.43 14.70
C THR A 138 1.98 2.72 14.09
N GLY A 139 1.90 1.39 14.02
CA GLY A 139 0.72 0.71 13.44
C GLY A 139 0.48 0.88 11.93
N LYS A 140 1.46 1.37 11.15
CA LYS A 140 1.36 1.57 9.68
C LYS A 140 0.71 0.40 8.93
N SER A 141 1.20 -0.82 9.17
CA SER A 141 0.67 -2.01 8.48
C SER A 141 -0.80 -2.24 8.83
N PHE A 142 -1.23 -2.03 10.08
CA PHE A 142 -2.66 -2.14 10.43
C PHE A 142 -3.53 -1.11 9.70
N VAL A 143 -3.07 0.14 9.61
CA VAL A 143 -3.77 1.18 8.83
C VAL A 143 -3.83 0.80 7.35
N ALA A 144 -2.71 0.35 6.76
CA ALA A 144 -2.68 -0.09 5.36
C ALA A 144 -3.59 -1.30 5.09
N MET A 145 -3.61 -2.28 5.98
CA MET A 145 -4.48 -3.45 5.91
C MET A 145 -5.95 -3.07 6.07
N TYR A 146 -6.27 -2.11 6.95
CA TYR A 146 -7.63 -1.57 7.06
C TYR A 146 -8.07 -0.90 5.75
N LEU A 147 -7.23 -0.04 5.15
CA LEU A 147 -7.51 0.58 3.86
C LEU A 147 -7.62 -0.45 2.72
N ALA A 148 -6.86 -1.55 2.78
CA ALA A 148 -6.97 -2.67 1.86
C ALA A 148 -8.35 -3.33 1.94
N MET A 149 -8.86 -3.58 3.16
CA MET A 149 -10.18 -4.15 3.38
C MET A 149 -11.29 -3.24 2.85
N LEU A 150 -11.15 -1.93 3.00
CA LEU A 150 -12.09 -0.94 2.44
C LEU A 150 -12.15 -1.04 0.91
N VAL A 151 -11.01 -1.08 0.22
CA VAL A 151 -10.97 -1.20 -1.25
C VAL A 151 -11.47 -2.57 -1.73
N GLN A 152 -11.05 -3.66 -1.09
CA GLN A 152 -11.47 -5.02 -1.47
C GLN A 152 -13.00 -5.17 -1.44
N ASN A 153 -13.65 -4.52 -0.48
CA ASN A 153 -15.07 -4.67 -0.22
C ASN A 153 -15.91 -3.44 -0.62
N GLY A 154 -15.32 -2.45 -1.32
CA GLY A 154 -16.05 -1.27 -1.80
C GLY A 154 -16.60 -0.37 -0.71
N MET A 155 -15.95 -0.34 0.47
CA MET A 155 -16.41 0.42 1.62
C MET A 155 -15.73 1.77 1.71
N SER A 156 -16.50 2.78 2.09
CA SER A 156 -16.04 4.16 2.15
C SER A 156 -15.22 4.44 3.40
N LEU A 157 -14.13 5.20 3.24
CA LEU A 157 -13.36 5.71 4.38
C LEU A 157 -14.04 6.90 5.05
N LEU A 158 -14.68 7.77 4.24
CA LEU A 158 -15.41 8.94 4.70
C LEU A 158 -16.89 8.81 4.36
N GLU A 159 -17.76 9.36 5.21
CA GLU A 159 -19.18 9.51 4.90
C GLU A 159 -19.38 10.23 3.55
N ASN A 160 -20.33 9.75 2.75
CA ASN A 160 -20.66 10.29 1.42
C ASN A 160 -19.52 10.28 0.41
N THR A 161 -18.53 9.40 0.61
CA THR A 161 -17.55 9.05 -0.43
C THR A 161 -17.82 7.64 -0.90
N GLU A 162 -17.38 7.28 -2.09
CA GLU A 162 -17.42 5.91 -2.57
C GLU A 162 -15.98 5.42 -2.76
N ALA A 163 -15.68 4.23 -2.24
CA ALA A 163 -14.49 3.50 -2.65
C ALA A 163 -14.86 2.70 -3.91
N GLU A 164 -14.01 2.75 -4.93
CA GLU A 164 -14.19 1.82 -6.04
C GLU A 164 -13.74 0.44 -5.58
N GLN A 165 -14.69 -0.50 -5.50
CA GLN A 165 -14.38 -1.89 -5.15
C GLN A 165 -13.40 -2.49 -6.16
N GLY A 166 -12.39 -3.22 -5.67
CA GLY A 166 -11.54 -4.03 -6.53
C GLY A 166 -10.53 -4.88 -5.78
N GLU A 167 -10.05 -5.91 -6.47
CA GLU A 167 -9.09 -6.86 -5.92
C GLU A 167 -7.81 -6.16 -5.46
N VAL A 168 -7.36 -6.48 -4.26
CA VAL A 168 -6.15 -5.93 -3.64
C VAL A 168 -5.07 -6.99 -3.56
N LEU A 169 -3.84 -6.65 -3.95
CA LEU A 169 -2.66 -7.49 -3.78
C LEU A 169 -1.71 -6.88 -2.73
N TYR A 170 -1.56 -7.58 -1.61
CA TYR A 170 -0.64 -7.22 -0.55
C TYR A 170 0.71 -7.95 -0.74
N LEU A 171 1.75 -7.19 -1.04
CA LEU A 171 3.13 -7.67 -1.17
C LEU A 171 3.89 -7.41 0.13
N ASP A 172 4.32 -8.47 0.80
CA ASP A 172 4.85 -8.41 2.16
C ASP A 172 6.31 -8.91 2.23
N TRP A 173 7.20 -8.04 2.67
CA TRP A 173 8.62 -8.31 2.99
C TRP A 173 8.89 -8.38 4.50
N GLU A 174 7.93 -8.04 5.35
CA GLU A 174 8.09 -7.92 6.81
C GLU A 174 7.72 -9.21 7.55
N VAL A 175 6.51 -9.76 7.32
CA VAL A 175 5.99 -10.93 8.05
C VAL A 175 5.57 -12.11 7.16
N ASP A 176 5.40 -13.28 7.75
CA ASP A 176 4.90 -14.46 7.02
C ASP A 176 3.38 -14.43 6.81
N TYR A 177 2.88 -15.37 6.00
CA TYR A 177 1.45 -15.48 5.70
C TYR A 177 0.59 -15.73 6.96
N GLN A 178 1.10 -16.46 7.95
CA GLN A 178 0.31 -16.79 9.15
C GLN A 178 0.07 -15.53 9.99
N GLU A 179 1.10 -14.71 10.17
CA GLU A 179 0.98 -13.44 10.90
C GLU A 179 0.14 -12.41 10.11
N ALA A 180 0.31 -12.33 8.79
CA ALA A 180 -0.54 -11.49 7.94
C ALA A 180 -2.02 -11.92 8.00
N GLN A 181 -2.28 -13.23 7.91
CA GLN A 181 -3.63 -13.80 8.04
C GLN A 181 -4.23 -13.48 9.40
N ARG A 182 -3.47 -13.62 10.49
CA ARG A 182 -3.91 -13.28 11.85
C ARG A 182 -4.32 -11.81 11.94
N ARG A 183 -3.47 -10.90 11.42
CA ARG A 183 -3.74 -9.44 11.44
C ARG A 183 -4.93 -9.04 10.58
N PHE A 184 -5.10 -9.64 9.39
CA PHE A 184 -6.30 -9.43 8.57
C PHE A 184 -7.54 -9.97 9.29
N GLY A 185 -7.45 -11.14 9.93
CA GLY A 185 -8.52 -11.72 10.71
C GLY A 185 -8.99 -10.82 11.86
N MET A 186 -8.08 -10.10 12.51
CA MET A 186 -8.41 -9.13 13.55
C MET A 186 -9.28 -7.97 13.03
N LEU A 187 -9.11 -7.57 11.76
CA LEU A 187 -9.87 -6.45 11.17
C LEU A 187 -11.34 -6.77 10.93
N ARG A 188 -11.77 -8.04 11.00
CA ARG A 188 -13.18 -8.42 10.84
C ARG A 188 -14.12 -7.67 11.79
N MET A 189 -13.66 -7.36 13.00
CA MET A 189 -14.41 -6.59 13.99
C MET A 189 -14.70 -5.14 13.56
N SER A 190 -14.01 -4.63 12.54
CA SER A 190 -14.31 -3.33 11.96
C SER A 190 -15.54 -3.34 11.04
N PHE A 191 -16.03 -4.53 10.64
CA PHE A 191 -17.01 -4.68 9.56
C PHE A 191 -18.13 -5.67 9.92
N GLU A 192 -18.61 -5.63 11.17
CA GLU A 192 -19.59 -6.60 11.68
C GLU A 192 -20.79 -6.82 10.74
N ASN A 193 -21.23 -8.08 10.61
CA ASN A 193 -22.38 -8.53 9.82
C ASN A 193 -22.26 -8.39 8.29
N GLN A 194 -21.04 -8.37 7.74
CA GLN A 194 -20.80 -8.40 6.31
C GLN A 194 -20.07 -9.68 5.88
N ASP A 195 -20.41 -10.20 4.70
CA ASP A 195 -19.60 -11.20 4.02
C ASP A 195 -18.38 -10.50 3.41
N LEU A 196 -17.23 -10.69 4.03
CA LEU A 196 -15.99 -10.03 3.65
C LEU A 196 -15.14 -10.89 2.74
N GLU A 197 -14.64 -10.28 1.68
CA GLU A 197 -13.52 -10.80 0.92
C GLU A 197 -12.21 -10.23 1.46
N PHE A 198 -11.15 -11.04 1.39
CA PHE A 198 -9.82 -10.69 1.87
C PHE A 198 -8.86 -10.50 0.69
N PRO A 199 -7.94 -9.53 0.78
CA PRO A 199 -6.93 -9.31 -0.25
C PRO A 199 -6.10 -10.55 -0.59
N LEU A 200 -5.65 -10.63 -1.84
CA LEU A 200 -4.56 -11.52 -2.23
C LEU A 200 -3.30 -11.16 -1.47
N TYR A 201 -2.54 -12.18 -1.07
CA TYR A 201 -1.28 -12.02 -0.35
C TYR A 201 -0.14 -12.70 -1.09
N LYS A 202 1.00 -12.03 -1.14
CA LYS A 202 2.26 -12.62 -1.60
C LYS A 202 3.39 -12.22 -0.67
N ARG A 203 4.03 -13.22 -0.06
CA ARG A 203 5.34 -13.06 0.56
C ARG A 203 6.38 -12.79 -0.52
N CYS A 204 7.20 -11.78 -0.31
CA CYS A 204 8.29 -11.42 -1.20
C CYS A 204 9.63 -11.62 -0.49
N GLU A 205 10.62 -12.09 -1.25
CA GLU A 205 11.95 -12.43 -0.75
C GLU A 205 13.05 -11.66 -1.48
N LEU A 206 12.83 -11.34 -2.77
CA LEU A 206 13.76 -10.58 -3.60
C LEU A 206 13.31 -9.12 -3.73
N THR A 207 14.07 -8.32 -4.46
CA THR A 207 13.67 -6.93 -4.71
C THR A 207 12.41 -6.87 -5.57
N LEU A 208 11.65 -5.77 -5.48
CA LEU A 208 10.47 -5.56 -6.33
C LEU A 208 10.81 -5.69 -7.82
N LYS A 209 11.99 -5.22 -8.22
CA LYS A 209 12.47 -5.30 -9.60
C LYS A 209 12.65 -6.75 -10.04
N ASP A 210 13.16 -7.62 -9.17
CA ASP A 210 13.44 -9.01 -9.51
C ASP A 210 12.17 -9.86 -9.56
N GLU A 211 11.15 -9.51 -8.79
CA GLU A 211 9.84 -10.19 -8.77
C GLU A 211 8.79 -9.57 -9.71
N ILE A 212 9.13 -8.49 -10.43
CA ILE A 212 8.14 -7.65 -11.13
C ILE A 212 7.32 -8.41 -12.16
N ASP A 213 7.93 -9.35 -12.91
CA ASP A 213 7.24 -10.11 -13.94
C ASP A 213 6.13 -10.99 -13.35
N ASP A 214 6.39 -11.62 -12.19
CA ASP A 214 5.43 -12.47 -11.49
C ASP A 214 4.31 -11.62 -10.85
N ILE A 215 4.65 -10.41 -10.38
CA ILE A 215 3.68 -9.46 -9.81
C ILE A 215 2.74 -8.92 -10.89
N LEU A 216 3.27 -8.45 -12.03
CA LEU A 216 2.47 -7.94 -13.14
C LEU A 216 1.49 -8.99 -13.67
N GLN A 217 1.93 -10.24 -13.65
CA GLN A 217 1.10 -11.38 -13.99
C GLN A 217 -0.03 -11.60 -12.98
N ALA A 218 0.27 -11.60 -11.68
CA ALA A 218 -0.77 -11.71 -10.66
C ALA A 218 -1.77 -10.55 -10.74
N VAL A 219 -1.30 -9.34 -11.05
CA VAL A 219 -2.15 -8.16 -11.26
C VAL A 219 -3.12 -8.36 -12.42
N ALA A 220 -2.62 -8.77 -13.59
CA ALA A 220 -3.45 -8.99 -14.78
C ALA A 220 -4.43 -10.15 -14.60
N GLU A 221 -3.97 -11.25 -13.99
CA GLU A 221 -4.77 -12.46 -13.78
C GLU A 221 -5.96 -12.26 -12.85
N ASN A 222 -5.80 -11.42 -11.83
CA ASN A 222 -6.84 -11.20 -10.82
C ASN A 222 -7.52 -9.84 -10.96
N GLY A 223 -7.20 -9.06 -12.01
CA GLY A 223 -7.78 -7.73 -12.21
C GLY A 223 -7.51 -6.77 -11.05
N VAL A 224 -6.32 -6.84 -10.46
CA VAL A 224 -5.94 -6.09 -9.24
C VAL A 224 -6.04 -4.59 -9.48
N LYS A 225 -6.77 -3.89 -8.60
CA LYS A 225 -6.91 -2.42 -8.62
C LYS A 225 -5.97 -1.71 -7.64
N LEU A 226 -5.52 -2.40 -6.58
CA LEU A 226 -4.56 -1.87 -5.61
C LEU A 226 -3.43 -2.86 -5.35
N VAL A 227 -2.19 -2.40 -5.46
CA VAL A 227 -1.02 -3.13 -4.96
C VAL A 227 -0.47 -2.40 -3.74
N ILE A 228 -0.28 -3.10 -2.63
CA ILE A 228 0.34 -2.57 -1.41
C ILE A 228 1.74 -3.19 -1.28
N ILE A 229 2.75 -2.36 -1.02
CA ILE A 229 4.14 -2.78 -0.79
C ILE A 229 4.50 -2.47 0.67
N ASP A 230 4.58 -3.52 1.49
CA ASP A 230 4.98 -3.45 2.90
C ASP A 230 6.25 -4.29 3.15
N SER A 231 7.44 -3.72 3.32
CA SER A 231 7.79 -2.30 3.27
C SER A 231 8.74 -1.98 2.12
N VAL A 232 8.86 -0.70 1.80
CA VAL A 232 9.66 -0.19 0.67
C VAL A 232 11.15 -0.48 0.83
N ALA A 233 11.70 -0.42 2.03
CA ALA A 233 13.15 -0.59 2.26
C ALA A 233 13.71 -1.93 1.77
N PRO A 234 13.16 -3.09 2.18
CA PRO A 234 13.57 -4.38 1.63
C PRO A 234 13.21 -4.53 0.14
N ALA A 235 12.08 -3.99 -0.30
CA ALA A 235 11.65 -4.06 -1.70
C ALA A 235 12.60 -3.33 -2.68
N VAL A 236 13.31 -2.28 -2.24
CA VAL A 236 14.33 -1.59 -3.04
C VAL A 236 15.61 -2.42 -3.20
N GLY A 237 16.02 -3.13 -2.14
CA GLY A 237 17.25 -3.93 -2.13
C GLY A 237 18.54 -3.14 -1.91
N GLY A 238 19.04 -3.12 -0.67
CA GLY A 238 20.28 -2.44 -0.27
C GLY A 238 20.03 -1.00 0.22
N ASP A 239 20.97 -0.08 -0.03
CA ASP A 239 20.86 1.30 0.50
C ASP A 239 19.72 2.09 -0.15
N ILE A 240 18.71 2.42 0.66
CA ILE A 240 17.53 3.21 0.28
C ILE A 240 17.85 4.68 -0.02
N ASN A 241 19.07 5.15 0.27
CA ASN A 241 19.56 6.48 -0.12
C ASN A 241 20.17 6.50 -1.53
N ASP A 242 20.46 5.34 -2.12
CA ASP A 242 21.01 5.25 -3.47
C ASP A 242 19.93 5.60 -4.51
N SER A 243 20.14 6.73 -5.17
CA SER A 243 19.22 7.26 -6.18
C SER A 243 19.00 6.30 -7.36
N HIS A 244 20.01 5.55 -7.80
CA HIS A 244 19.85 4.60 -8.90
C HIS A 244 18.96 3.43 -8.49
N LYS A 245 19.09 2.94 -7.26
CA LYS A 245 18.25 1.86 -6.73
C LYS A 245 16.80 2.30 -6.55
N VAL A 246 16.60 3.48 -5.99
CA VAL A 246 15.25 4.05 -5.83
C VAL A 246 14.59 4.31 -7.19
N LEU A 247 15.33 4.81 -8.18
CA LEU A 247 14.81 4.96 -9.55
C LEU A 247 14.42 3.62 -10.17
N ASN A 248 15.23 2.57 -9.99
CA ASN A 248 14.89 1.22 -10.45
C ASN A 248 13.64 0.66 -9.76
N PHE A 249 13.48 0.89 -8.46
CA PHE A 249 12.28 0.54 -7.71
C PHE A 249 11.04 1.26 -8.28
N PHE A 250 11.11 2.58 -8.49
CA PHE A 250 9.99 3.33 -9.06
C PHE A 250 9.71 3.02 -10.54
N GLN A 251 10.71 2.53 -11.30
CA GLN A 251 10.45 1.96 -12.62
C GLN A 251 9.56 0.72 -12.53
N ALA A 252 9.81 -0.17 -11.58
CA ALA A 252 8.95 -1.33 -11.33
C ALA A 252 7.55 -0.92 -10.84
N VAL A 253 7.46 0.04 -9.91
CA VAL A 253 6.16 0.63 -9.50
C VAL A 253 5.40 1.22 -10.69
N ARG A 254 6.10 1.92 -11.61
CA ARG A 254 5.48 2.49 -12.81
C ARG A 254 4.91 1.41 -13.73
N GLN A 255 5.60 0.27 -13.86
CA GLN A 255 5.08 -0.88 -14.60
C GLN A 255 3.74 -1.35 -14.01
N ILE A 256 3.65 -1.49 -12.68
CA ILE A 256 2.39 -1.82 -12.00
C ILE A 256 1.32 -0.78 -12.33
N THR A 257 1.60 0.51 -12.18
CA THR A 257 0.59 1.56 -12.46
C THR A 257 0.13 1.61 -13.92
N THR A 258 0.97 1.15 -14.86
CA THR A 258 0.63 1.09 -16.30
C THR A 258 -0.45 0.04 -16.59
N THR A 259 -0.62 -0.95 -15.71
CA THR A 259 -1.73 -1.94 -15.80
C THR A 259 -3.09 -1.33 -15.43
N GLY A 260 -3.11 -0.14 -14.82
CA GLY A 260 -4.31 0.48 -14.28
C GLY A 260 -4.47 0.33 -12.76
N ALA A 261 -3.62 -0.48 -12.11
CA ALA A 261 -3.59 -0.58 -10.65
C ALA A 261 -3.03 0.70 -9.98
N SER A 262 -3.55 1.04 -8.81
CA SER A 262 -2.96 2.04 -7.91
C SER A 262 -1.94 1.37 -6.99
N VAL A 263 -0.97 2.13 -6.47
CA VAL A 263 0.08 1.55 -5.60
C VAL A 263 0.17 2.30 -4.28
N MET A 264 0.12 1.56 -3.17
CA MET A 264 0.40 2.08 -1.83
C MET A 264 1.78 1.60 -1.37
N LEU A 265 2.63 2.53 -0.96
CA LEU A 265 4.00 2.29 -0.52
C LEU A 265 4.12 2.57 0.97
N LEU A 266 4.62 1.63 1.76
CA LEU A 266 4.84 1.84 3.19
C LEU A 266 6.32 1.97 3.51
N THR A 267 6.70 3.03 4.22
CA THR A 267 8.11 3.25 4.61
C THR A 267 8.24 3.88 5.99
N HIS A 268 9.48 3.98 6.47
CA HIS A 268 9.80 4.67 7.72
C HIS A 268 10.11 6.16 7.52
N VAL A 269 10.11 6.92 8.60
CA VAL A 269 10.63 8.30 8.61
C VAL A 269 12.16 8.32 8.55
N SER A 270 12.74 9.39 8.02
CA SER A 270 14.17 9.66 8.09
C SER A 270 14.63 9.89 9.54
N LYS A 271 15.79 9.32 9.91
CA LYS A 271 16.41 9.56 11.23
C LYS A 271 17.02 10.96 11.37
N LYS A 272 17.17 11.70 10.26
CA LYS A 272 17.80 13.03 10.27
C LYS A 272 16.85 14.12 10.78
N ASP A 273 15.55 13.86 10.75
CA ASP A 273 14.55 14.83 11.17
C ASP A 273 14.38 14.72 12.69
N LYS A 274 15.12 15.58 13.40
CA LYS A 274 14.96 15.75 14.85
C LYS A 274 13.71 16.54 15.21
N ASP A 275 13.15 17.27 14.24
CA ASP A 275 11.94 18.08 14.37
C ASP A 275 10.74 17.32 13.79
N GLU A 276 9.68 17.19 14.58
CA GLU A 276 8.48 16.45 14.20
C GLU A 276 7.67 17.14 13.11
N ASP A 277 7.77 18.47 13.01
CA ASP A 277 7.06 19.22 11.99
C ASP A 277 7.74 19.08 10.60
N SER A 278 8.97 18.52 10.53
CA SER A 278 9.77 18.34 9.31
C SER A 278 10.07 16.89 8.94
N ARG A 279 9.35 15.89 9.48
CA ARG A 279 9.59 14.47 9.15
C ARG A 279 9.39 14.21 7.66
N SER A 280 10.38 13.60 7.03
CA SER A 280 10.33 13.09 5.66
C SER A 280 10.36 11.57 5.62
N PRO A 281 9.98 10.93 4.50
CA PRO A 281 10.27 9.53 4.27
C PRO A 281 11.77 9.25 4.33
N ILE A 282 12.14 8.06 4.79
CA ILE A 282 13.53 7.60 4.77
C ILE A 282 13.99 7.34 3.33
N GLY A 283 15.24 7.69 3.04
CA GLY A 283 15.91 7.39 1.79
C GLY A 283 16.08 8.58 0.87
N SER A 284 16.22 8.29 -0.42
CA SER A 284 16.39 9.31 -1.44
C SER A 284 15.16 10.22 -1.58
N VAL A 285 15.40 11.49 -1.93
CA VAL A 285 14.35 12.48 -2.26
C VAL A 285 13.40 11.98 -3.36
N PHE A 286 13.83 11.00 -4.16
CA PHE A 286 12.99 10.36 -5.16
C PHE A 286 11.72 9.70 -4.59
N PHE A 287 11.70 9.28 -3.31
CA PHE A 287 10.46 8.79 -2.69
C PHE A 287 9.38 9.85 -2.63
N GLU A 288 9.71 11.07 -2.23
CA GLU A 288 8.78 12.18 -2.25
C GLU A 288 8.47 12.60 -3.67
N ASN A 289 9.47 12.73 -4.54
CA ASN A 289 9.30 13.28 -5.89
C ASN A 289 8.47 12.38 -6.81
N LEU A 290 8.69 11.06 -6.76
CA LEU A 290 8.04 10.10 -7.65
C LEU A 290 6.71 9.58 -7.12
N SER A 291 6.46 9.73 -5.81
CA SER A 291 5.12 9.58 -5.25
C SER A 291 4.27 10.79 -5.62
N ARG A 292 3.01 10.56 -6.05
CA ARG A 292 2.09 11.65 -6.44
C ARG A 292 1.33 12.20 -5.25
N LEU A 293 1.26 11.40 -4.18
CA LEU A 293 0.66 11.74 -2.90
C LEU A 293 1.51 11.13 -1.78
N THR A 294 1.82 11.90 -0.75
CA THR A 294 2.53 11.41 0.44
C THR A 294 1.76 11.76 1.71
N TRP A 295 1.63 10.78 2.60
CA TRP A 295 0.98 10.89 3.90
C TRP A 295 1.99 10.56 5.00
N GLU A 296 2.13 11.44 5.97
CA GLU A 296 2.74 11.08 7.25
C GLU A 296 1.65 10.47 8.13
N LEU A 297 1.87 9.24 8.59
CA LEU A 297 1.02 8.65 9.62
C LEU A 297 1.62 8.97 10.99
N ARG A 298 0.82 9.59 11.84
CA ARG A 298 1.11 9.78 13.26
C ARG A 298 0.20 8.91 14.09
N SER A 299 0.68 8.45 15.23
CA SER A 299 -0.11 7.66 16.17
C SER A 299 0.09 8.13 17.59
N GLU A 300 -0.96 8.05 18.39
CA GLU A 300 -0.93 8.24 19.82
C GLU A 300 -1.75 7.16 20.52
N MET A 301 -1.21 6.61 21.60
CA MET A 301 -1.97 5.70 22.45
C MET A 301 -2.80 6.54 23.41
N PHE A 302 -4.12 6.55 23.21
CA PHE A 302 -5.05 7.31 24.04
C PHE A 302 -5.29 6.60 25.38
N ASP A 303 -5.41 5.28 25.34
CA ASP A 303 -5.61 4.39 26.49
C ASP A 303 -5.09 2.99 26.14
N ASP A 304 -5.06 2.06 27.10
CA ASP A 304 -4.65 0.68 26.86
C ASP A 304 -5.50 0.04 25.75
N GLY A 305 -4.82 -0.43 24.69
CA GLY A 305 -5.46 -0.97 23.50
C GLY A 305 -6.18 0.05 22.59
N ILE A 306 -6.17 1.37 22.87
CA ILE A 306 -6.79 2.40 22.02
C ILE A 306 -5.72 3.27 21.38
N PHE A 307 -5.64 3.22 20.05
CA PHE A 307 -4.69 3.99 19.26
C PHE A 307 -5.41 4.96 18.33
N ASP A 308 -5.07 6.23 18.44
CA ASP A 308 -5.52 7.27 17.53
C ASP A 308 -4.45 7.54 16.47
N PHE A 309 -4.88 7.66 15.23
CA PHE A 309 -4.05 7.85 14.06
C PHE A 309 -4.45 9.11 13.31
N ALA A 310 -3.46 9.85 12.81
CA ALA A 310 -3.66 10.91 11.84
C ALA A 310 -2.80 10.67 10.60
N LEU A 311 -3.46 10.58 9.44
CA LEU A 311 -2.84 10.66 8.13
C LEU A 311 -2.79 12.13 7.72
N ILE A 312 -1.59 12.70 7.67
CA ILE A 312 -1.35 14.11 7.38
C ILE A 312 -0.75 14.22 5.96
N PRO A 313 -1.39 14.96 5.04
CA PRO A 313 -0.88 15.09 3.69
C PRO A 313 0.36 15.97 3.71
N ARG A 314 1.48 15.47 3.17
CA ARG A 314 2.77 16.18 3.09
C ARG A 314 3.07 16.68 1.68
N LYS A 315 2.62 15.94 0.66
CA LYS A 315 2.65 16.35 -0.74
C LYS A 315 1.40 15.83 -1.43
N SER A 316 0.75 16.67 -2.23
CA SER A 316 -0.33 16.26 -3.12
C SER A 316 -0.19 16.95 -4.47
N ASN A 317 -0.18 16.16 -5.54
CA ASN A 317 -0.28 16.66 -6.92
C ASN A 317 -1.75 16.81 -7.38
N PHE A 318 -2.72 16.58 -6.49
CA PHE A 318 -4.14 16.47 -6.80
C PHE A 318 -4.98 17.58 -6.14
N GLY A 319 -4.32 18.65 -5.69
CA GLY A 319 -4.94 19.72 -4.92
C GLY A 319 -4.75 19.54 -3.41
N LYS A 320 -5.31 20.49 -2.64
CA LYS A 320 -5.23 20.47 -1.18
C LYS A 320 -6.14 19.38 -0.64
N LEU A 321 -5.59 18.54 0.24
CA LEU A 321 -6.32 17.50 0.96
C LEU A 321 -6.28 17.80 2.45
N ASP A 322 -7.36 17.44 3.14
CA ASP A 322 -7.43 17.57 4.59
C ASP A 322 -6.88 16.30 5.27
N PRO A 323 -6.29 16.42 6.48
CA PRO A 323 -5.87 15.27 7.26
C PRO A 323 -7.02 14.31 7.60
N VAL A 324 -6.73 13.02 7.66
CA VAL A 324 -7.71 11.96 8.01
C VAL A 324 -7.38 11.36 9.37
N GLY A 325 -8.37 11.33 10.26
CA GLY A 325 -8.24 10.78 11.61
C GLY A 325 -8.93 9.42 11.74
N LEU A 326 -8.25 8.45 12.33
CA LEU A 326 -8.76 7.09 12.58
C LEU A 326 -8.47 6.68 14.02
N ARG A 327 -9.38 5.95 14.65
CA ARG A 327 -9.18 5.30 15.96
C ARG A 327 -9.25 3.80 15.79
N ALA A 328 -8.23 3.09 16.24
CA ALA A 328 -8.24 1.65 16.37
C ALA A 328 -8.41 1.26 17.83
N VAL A 329 -9.43 0.46 18.12
CA VAL A 329 -9.68 -0.14 19.43
C VAL A 329 -9.33 -1.63 19.34
N PHE A 330 -8.21 -2.02 19.93
CA PHE A 330 -7.79 -3.41 20.06
C PHE A 330 -8.54 -4.07 21.21
N LYS A 331 -9.25 -5.14 20.89
CA LYS A 331 -9.92 -6.04 21.84
C LYS A 331 -9.25 -7.41 21.75
N PHE A 332 -9.55 -8.30 22.71
CA PHE A 332 -8.90 -9.61 22.86
C PHE A 332 -8.82 -10.44 21.56
N HIS A 333 -9.75 -10.28 20.62
CA HIS A 333 -9.79 -11.03 19.36
C HIS A 333 -9.84 -10.19 18.07
N GLY A 334 -9.65 -8.87 18.15
CA GLY A 334 -9.67 -8.07 16.93
C GLY A 334 -9.46 -6.59 17.16
N VAL A 335 -9.58 -5.85 16.07
CA VAL A 335 -9.39 -4.40 16.05
C VAL A 335 -10.57 -3.76 15.33
N HIS A 336 -11.16 -2.76 15.97
CA HIS A 336 -12.24 -1.95 15.41
C HIS A 336 -11.71 -0.57 15.03
N PHE A 337 -11.79 -0.24 13.74
CA PHE A 337 -11.47 1.09 13.22
C PHE A 337 -12.72 1.96 13.15
N SER A 338 -12.58 3.20 13.61
CA SER A 338 -13.61 4.24 13.51
C SER A 338 -12.98 5.57 13.11
N LYS A 339 -13.77 6.47 12.53
CA LYS A 339 -13.29 7.81 12.16
C LYS A 339 -13.26 8.72 13.39
N ILE A 340 -12.23 9.54 13.49
CA ILE A 340 -12.12 10.62 14.48
C ILE A 340 -11.62 11.91 13.81
N SER A 341 -11.55 13.00 14.55
CA SER A 341 -10.90 14.22 14.06
C SER A 341 -9.38 14.06 14.04
N ALA A 342 -8.76 14.28 12.89
CA ALA A 342 -7.30 14.28 12.77
C ALA A 342 -6.66 15.38 13.63
N ASP A 343 -7.32 16.53 13.77
CA ASP A 343 -6.83 17.65 14.57
C ASP A 343 -6.65 17.29 16.04
N GLN A 344 -7.48 16.38 16.56
CA GLN A 344 -7.33 15.86 17.91
C GLN A 344 -5.98 15.16 18.06
N VAL A 345 -5.68 14.20 17.19
CA VAL A 345 -4.41 13.43 17.22
C VAL A 345 -3.19 14.34 17.00
N ILE A 346 -3.27 15.27 16.05
CA ILE A 346 -2.19 16.24 15.76
C ILE A 346 -1.93 17.16 16.96
N GLN A 347 -2.98 17.53 17.70
CA GLN A 347 -2.84 18.36 18.88
C GLN A 347 -2.26 17.58 20.06
N TYR A 348 -2.75 16.36 20.29
CA TYR A 348 -2.30 15.53 21.41
C TYR A 348 -0.80 15.18 21.32
N GLU A 349 -0.27 14.88 20.13
CA GLU A 349 1.18 14.62 19.97
C GLU A 349 2.03 15.82 20.41
N LYS A 350 1.60 17.04 20.04
CA LYS A 350 2.30 18.28 20.43
C LYS A 350 2.22 18.53 21.93
N GLU A 351 1.09 18.20 22.55
CA GLU A 351 0.94 18.24 24.00
C GLU A 351 1.85 17.21 24.67
N PHE A 352 1.92 15.98 24.16
CA PHE A 352 2.79 14.92 24.65
C PHE A 352 4.27 15.32 24.57
N VAL A 353 4.73 15.87 23.45
CA VAL A 353 6.14 16.26 23.27
C VAL A 353 6.55 17.36 24.24
N VAL A 354 5.68 18.35 24.44
CA VAL A 354 5.89 19.40 25.45
C VAL A 354 5.90 18.78 26.85
N TYR A 355 4.97 17.87 27.15
CA TYR A 355 4.86 17.20 28.44
C TYR A 355 6.05 16.28 28.75
N ASP A 356 6.49 15.45 27.79
CA ASP A 356 7.65 14.57 27.92
C ASP A 356 8.94 15.38 28.09
N LEU A 357 9.10 16.47 27.33
CA LEU A 357 10.23 17.35 27.53
C LEU A 357 10.23 17.95 28.94
N LEU A 358 9.09 18.45 29.40
CA LEU A 358 8.93 18.95 30.77
C LEU A 358 9.23 17.87 31.81
N LYS A 359 8.81 16.62 31.59
CA LYS A 359 9.11 15.48 32.46
C LYS A 359 10.61 15.22 32.54
N ARG A 360 11.35 15.31 31.42
CA ARG A 360 12.81 15.16 31.37
C ARG A 360 13.55 16.33 32.02
N LEU A 361 13.10 17.56 31.79
CA LEU A 361 13.73 18.77 32.32
C LEU A 361 13.35 19.07 33.78
N LYS A 362 12.27 18.45 34.30
CA LYS A 362 11.63 18.69 35.60
C LYS A 362 10.99 20.08 35.77
N SER A 363 11.63 21.11 35.23
CA SER A 363 11.16 22.50 35.22
C SER A 363 11.69 23.21 33.97
N ALA A 364 10.85 23.94 33.25
CA ALA A 364 11.29 24.76 32.12
C ALA A 364 10.39 25.97 31.87
N THR A 365 10.95 27.07 31.38
CA THR A 365 10.21 28.23 30.86
C THR A 365 9.63 27.96 29.47
N VAL A 366 8.62 28.75 29.08
CA VAL A 366 8.09 28.76 27.70
C VAL A 366 9.20 28.98 26.67
N LYS A 367 10.19 29.84 26.97
CA LYS A 367 11.31 30.15 26.07
C LYS A 367 12.24 28.95 25.89
N GLU A 368 12.54 28.21 26.96
CA GLU A 368 13.39 27.03 26.90
C GLU A 368 12.72 25.89 26.13
N ILE A 369 11.43 25.64 26.39
CA ILE A 369 10.63 24.64 25.67
C ILE A 369 10.54 25.01 24.19
N ALA A 370 10.22 26.27 23.87
CA ALA A 370 10.15 26.77 22.49
C ALA A 370 11.47 26.59 21.74
N ASN A 371 12.60 26.93 22.38
CA ASN A 371 13.93 26.79 21.77
C ASN A 371 14.32 25.32 21.54
N GLN A 372 14.04 24.43 22.49
CA GLN A 372 14.39 23.01 22.35
C GLN A 372 13.54 22.27 21.33
N LEU A 373 12.26 22.64 21.22
CA LEU A 373 11.32 21.99 20.32
C LEU A 373 11.15 22.70 18.97
N GLY A 374 11.86 23.80 18.73
CA GLY A 374 11.71 24.59 17.50
C GLY A 374 10.32 25.24 17.34
N MET A 375 9.54 25.33 18.41
CA MET A 375 8.16 25.82 18.37
C MET A 375 8.06 27.33 18.62
N ARG A 376 7.03 27.98 18.07
CA ARG A 376 6.69 29.37 18.43
C ARG A 376 6.22 29.45 19.88
N LYS A 377 6.65 30.49 20.61
CA LYS A 377 6.33 30.66 22.05
C LYS A 377 4.83 30.70 22.33
N GLU A 378 4.04 31.32 21.45
CA GLU A 378 2.59 31.42 21.58
C GLU A 378 1.92 30.04 21.51
N LYS A 379 2.43 29.16 20.65
CA LYS A 379 1.97 27.78 20.49
C LYS A 379 2.31 26.94 21.72
N VAL A 380 3.54 27.07 22.23
CA VAL A 380 3.98 26.40 23.47
C VAL A 380 3.13 26.85 24.66
N TYR A 381 2.91 28.15 24.82
CA TYR A 381 2.07 28.69 25.88
C TYR A 381 0.64 28.11 25.82
N THR A 382 0.04 28.08 24.62
CA THR A 382 -1.29 27.50 24.40
C THR A 382 -1.36 26.03 24.82
N ILE A 383 -0.33 25.24 24.51
CA ILE A 383 -0.22 23.82 24.89
C ILE A 383 -0.12 23.69 26.41
N LEU A 384 0.75 24.47 27.05
CA LEU A 384 0.95 24.43 28.50
C LEU A 384 -0.33 24.79 29.27
N THR A 385 -1.04 25.83 28.85
CA THR A 385 -2.33 26.19 29.45
C THR A 385 -3.36 25.06 29.32
N LYS A 386 -3.37 24.32 28.21
CA LYS A 386 -4.26 23.16 28.04
C LYS A 386 -3.87 21.99 28.97
N LEU A 387 -2.58 21.67 29.06
CA LEU A 387 -2.06 20.63 29.95
C LEU A 387 -2.32 20.96 31.43
N GLU A 388 -2.20 22.24 31.81
CA GLU A 388 -2.49 22.74 33.15
C GLU A 388 -3.98 22.64 33.48
N LYS A 389 -4.86 23.03 32.55
CA LYS A 389 -6.32 22.85 32.69
C LYS A 389 -6.71 21.39 32.88
N ARG A 390 -5.95 20.45 32.31
CA ARG A 390 -6.14 19.00 32.48
C ARG A 390 -5.45 18.44 33.72
N GLY A 391 -4.85 19.28 34.55
CA GLY A 391 -4.18 18.87 35.78
C GLY A 391 -2.92 18.02 35.57
N LYS A 392 -2.29 18.07 34.40
CA LYS A 392 -1.05 17.32 34.13
C LYS A 392 0.21 18.09 34.54
N ILE A 393 0.15 19.41 34.48
CA ILE A 393 1.27 20.31 34.84
C ILE A 393 0.76 21.47 35.72
N TYR A 394 1.69 22.27 36.23
CA TYR A 394 1.41 23.51 36.92
C TYR A 394 2.51 24.54 36.65
N SER A 395 2.19 25.81 36.81
CA SER A 395 3.13 26.92 36.72
C SER A 395 3.59 27.40 38.11
N GLU A 396 4.88 27.73 38.24
CA GLU A 396 5.49 28.35 39.42
C GLU A 396 6.39 29.50 38.95
N GLY A 397 5.87 30.73 39.00
CA GLY A 397 6.51 31.88 38.37
C GLY A 397 6.53 31.75 36.85
N GLU A 398 7.71 31.88 36.23
CA GLU A 398 7.89 31.71 34.77
C GLU A 398 8.12 30.24 34.36
N GLN A 399 8.22 29.34 35.34
CA GLN A 399 8.58 27.94 35.15
C GLN A 399 7.32 27.06 35.12
N TRP A 400 7.33 26.07 34.23
CA TRP A 400 6.31 25.02 34.15
C TRP A 400 6.89 23.72 34.68
N LYS A 401 6.09 22.95 35.42
CA LYS A 401 6.48 21.69 36.07
C LYS A 401 5.41 20.63 35.90
N VAL A 402 5.80 19.37 35.80
CA VAL A 402 4.87 18.23 35.77
C VAL A 402 4.30 18.01 37.18
N ARG A 403 3.00 17.73 37.30
CA ARG A 403 2.44 17.26 38.57
C ARG A 403 2.86 15.80 38.76
N GLU A 404 3.64 15.51 39.81
CA GLU A 404 3.92 14.12 40.18
C GLU A 404 2.61 13.47 40.62
N VAL A 405 2.22 12.38 39.95
CA VAL A 405 1.09 11.55 40.39
C VAL A 405 1.59 10.82 41.64
N VAL A 406 1.13 11.25 42.81
CA VAL A 406 1.27 10.47 44.04
C VAL A 406 0.31 9.29 43.92
N LEU A 407 0.82 8.08 44.10
CA LEU A 407 0.09 6.80 43.97
C LEU A 407 -1.13 6.65 44.91
N GLU A 408 -1.38 7.62 45.79
CA GLU A 408 -2.46 7.58 46.78
C GLU A 408 -3.84 7.94 46.17
N ASP A 409 -3.92 8.70 45.07
CA ASP A 409 -5.19 9.16 44.48
C ASP A 409 -5.91 8.11 43.59
N ILE A 410 -5.36 6.89 43.44
CA ILE A 410 -5.98 5.80 42.66
C ILE A 410 -6.83 4.87 43.55
N LEU A 411 -6.68 4.94 44.88
CA LEU A 411 -7.39 4.04 45.79
C LEU A 411 -8.84 4.47 46.11
N ASP A 412 -9.21 5.72 45.84
CA ASP A 412 -10.56 6.25 46.13
C ASP A 412 -11.60 6.04 45.01
N LEU A 413 -11.24 5.37 43.90
CA LEU A 413 -12.17 5.03 42.81
C LEU A 413 -12.65 3.57 42.82
N ASN A 414 -12.18 2.75 43.77
CA ASN A 414 -12.59 1.34 43.92
C ASN A 414 -13.70 1.10 44.95
N GLU A 415 -14.27 2.15 45.56
CA GLU A 415 -15.46 2.05 46.41
C GLU A 415 -16.67 2.75 45.77
N VAL A 416 -17.17 2.21 44.66
CA VAL A 416 -18.58 2.42 44.26
C VAL A 416 -19.19 1.06 43.92
N ASP A 417 -19.85 0.51 44.94
CA ASP A 417 -20.98 -0.43 44.93
C ASP A 417 -21.00 -1.57 43.91
N TYR A 418 -20.40 -2.69 44.31
CA TYR A 418 -21.01 -4.01 44.08
C TYR A 418 -22.11 -4.21 45.15
N ASN A 419 -23.34 -3.77 44.86
CA ASN A 419 -24.59 -4.35 45.38
C ASN A 419 -25.80 -3.62 44.78
N GLY A 420 -26.50 -4.28 43.86
CA GLY A 420 -27.74 -3.81 43.24
C GLY A 420 -28.06 -4.55 41.96
#